data_AF-A0A4D7JHU2-F1
#
_entry.id   AF-A0A4D7JHU2-F1
#
_cell.length_a   1.000
_cell.length_b   1.000
_cell.length_c   1.000
_cell.angle_alpha   90.00
_cell.angle_beta   90.00
_cell.angle_gamma   90.00
#
_symmetry.space_group_name_H-M   'P 1'
#
loop_
_entity.id
_entity.type
_entity.pdbx_description
1 polymer ?
#
loop_
_entity_poly.entity_id
_entity_poly.type
_entity_poly.pdbx_seq_one_letter_code
_entity_poly.pdbx_strand_id
1 'polypeptide(L)'
;MKAMKKHSYKLILLGIIEAAVILLIAYHQNSEASVIHPTAITFNNDTLKKESLKILETKCNSCHRKQNPFMVFKGKNMSKKAAKIYTQVFVKQRMPKGDEIKLTSKEYATLKKWLNTENIY
;
A
#
# COMPACT_ATOMS: atom_id res chain seq x y z
N MET A 1 5.47 61.67 -35.05
CA MET A 1 5.83 60.24 -34.84
C MET A 1 5.98 59.92 -33.33
N LYS A 2 4.89 59.81 -32.55
CA LYS A 2 4.95 59.45 -31.11
C LYS A 2 3.91 58.40 -30.66
N ALA A 3 2.92 58.06 -31.49
CA ALA A 3 1.82 57.16 -31.10
C ALA A 3 2.14 55.65 -31.23
N MET A 4 3.06 55.25 -32.11
CA MET A 4 3.39 53.83 -32.36
C MET A 4 4.17 53.15 -31.20
N LYS A 5 4.96 53.92 -30.44
CA LYS A 5 5.72 53.39 -29.30
C LYS A 5 4.80 53.01 -28.13
N LYS A 6 3.65 53.69 -28.00
CA LYS A 6 2.69 53.49 -26.91
C LYS A 6 1.94 52.15 -27.02
N HIS A 7 1.65 51.74 -28.25
CA HIS A 7 0.95 50.49 -28.52
C HIS A 7 1.91 49.28 -28.39
N SER A 8 3.17 49.47 -28.81
CA SER A 8 4.20 48.44 -28.76
C SER A 8 4.55 48.01 -27.33
N TYR A 9 4.62 48.92 -26.36
CA TYR A 9 4.90 48.53 -24.96
C TYR A 9 3.74 47.76 -24.33
N LYS A 10 2.49 48.02 -24.75
CA LYS A 10 1.32 47.29 -24.21
C LYS A 10 1.31 45.85 -24.68
N LEU A 11 1.69 45.61 -25.93
CA LEU A 11 1.83 44.26 -26.49
C LEU A 11 2.98 43.50 -25.84
N ILE A 12 4.12 44.17 -25.62
CA ILE A 12 5.25 43.58 -24.89
C ILE A 12 4.88 43.26 -23.44
N LEU A 13 4.16 44.16 -22.74
CA LEU A 13 3.72 43.94 -21.37
C LEU A 13 2.72 42.78 -21.26
N LEU A 14 1.80 42.63 -22.23
CA LEU A 14 0.83 41.53 -22.28
C LEU A 14 1.54 40.17 -22.41
N GLY A 15 2.53 40.08 -23.30
CA GLY A 15 3.30 38.85 -23.50
C GLY A 15 4.12 38.43 -22.27
N ILE A 16 4.64 39.38 -21.49
CA ILE A 16 5.36 39.09 -20.23
C ILE A 16 4.40 38.53 -19.18
N ILE A 17 3.18 39.06 -19.09
CA ILE A 17 2.15 38.59 -18.14
C ILE A 17 1.75 37.15 -18.47
N GLU A 18 1.52 36.83 -19.75
CA GLU A 18 1.15 35.47 -20.17
C GLU A 18 2.28 34.46 -19.87
N ALA A 19 3.54 34.82 -20.13
CA ALA A 19 4.68 33.97 -19.80
C ALA A 19 4.81 33.72 -18.28
N ALA A 20 4.54 34.73 -17.44
CA ALA A 20 4.58 34.60 -15.99
C ALA A 20 3.48 33.66 -15.45
N VAL A 21 2.27 33.70 -16.05
CA VAL A 21 1.17 32.79 -15.69
C VAL A 21 1.53 31.35 -16.04
N ILE A 22 2.13 31.09 -17.21
CA ILE A 22 2.58 29.75 -17.60
C ILE A 22 3.65 29.21 -16.63
N LEU A 23 4.60 30.06 -16.22
CA LEU A 23 5.63 29.71 -15.23
C LEU A 23 5.03 29.39 -13.85
N LEU A 24 4.03 30.13 -13.40
CA LEU A 24 3.34 29.89 -12.12
C LEU A 24 2.57 28.56 -12.13
N ILE A 25 1.90 28.22 -13.23
CA ILE A 25 1.18 26.94 -13.36
C ILE A 25 2.17 25.76 -13.34
N ALA A 26 3.27 25.85 -14.09
CA ALA A 26 4.31 24.82 -14.09
C ALA A 26 4.97 24.64 -12.72
N TYR A 27 5.15 25.74 -11.97
CA TYR A 27 5.64 25.67 -10.59
C TYR A 27 4.67 24.92 -9.67
N HIS A 28 3.36 25.18 -9.77
CA HIS A 28 2.36 24.51 -8.96
C HIS A 28 2.32 22.99 -9.19
N GLN A 29 2.45 22.52 -10.45
CA GLN A 29 2.44 21.09 -10.78
C GLN A 29 3.66 20.31 -10.22
N ASN A 30 4.77 21.00 -9.93
CA ASN A 30 5.98 20.37 -9.37
C ASN A 30 5.94 20.22 -7.84
N SER A 31 4.93 20.76 -7.16
CA SER A 31 4.83 20.73 -5.70
C SER A 31 4.17 19.47 -5.11
N GLU A 32 3.66 18.56 -5.94
CA GLU A 32 3.00 17.31 -5.49
C GLU A 32 3.90 16.07 -5.57
N ALA A 33 5.22 16.22 -5.60
CA ALA A 33 6.12 15.11 -5.30
C ALA A 33 6.13 14.90 -3.78
N SER A 34 5.15 14.15 -3.26
CA SER A 34 5.07 13.80 -1.84
C SER A 34 6.38 13.13 -1.42
N VAL A 35 7.13 13.77 -0.52
CA VAL A 35 8.18 13.10 0.23
C VAL A 35 7.49 12.04 1.07
N ILE A 36 7.53 10.79 0.61
CA ILE A 36 7.02 9.64 1.37
C ILE A 36 7.81 9.60 2.68
N HIS A 37 7.16 10.02 3.77
CA HIS A 37 7.77 9.95 5.09
C HIS A 37 7.81 8.46 5.50
N PRO A 38 9.01 7.86 5.71
CA PRO A 38 9.15 6.42 5.95
C PRO A 38 8.33 5.90 7.13
N THR A 39 8.08 6.74 8.13
CA THR A 39 7.35 6.48 9.38
C THR A 39 5.89 6.08 9.18
N ALA A 40 5.19 6.67 8.20
CA ALA A 40 3.78 6.33 7.96
C ALA A 40 3.63 4.95 7.29
N ILE A 41 4.56 4.60 6.40
CA ILE A 41 4.55 3.29 5.72
C ILE A 41 4.93 2.18 6.70
N THR A 42 5.96 2.37 7.52
CA THR A 42 6.38 1.37 8.51
C THR A 42 5.31 1.11 9.57
N PHE A 43 4.67 2.15 10.11
CA PHE A 43 3.59 2.01 11.09
C PHE A 43 2.39 1.22 10.55
N ASN A 44 1.99 1.50 9.31
CA ASN A 44 0.89 0.79 8.65
C ASN A 44 1.24 -0.69 8.41
N ASN A 45 2.49 -0.99 8.01
CA ASN A 45 2.94 -2.36 7.78
C ASN A 45 2.98 -3.18 9.08
N ASP A 46 3.45 -2.58 10.18
CA ASP A 46 3.47 -3.24 11.49
C ASP A 46 2.07 -3.57 12.00
N THR A 47 1.13 -2.65 11.82
CA THR A 47 -0.28 -2.86 12.19
C THR A 47 -0.89 -3.98 11.36
N LEU A 48 -0.70 -3.95 10.04
CA LEU A 48 -1.19 -4.96 9.11
C LEU A 48 -0.61 -6.36 9.40
N LYS A 49 0.68 -6.43 9.76
CA LYS A 49 1.34 -7.68 10.16
C LYS A 49 0.76 -8.23 11.47
N LYS A 50 0.52 -7.38 12.48
CA LYS A 50 -0.09 -7.78 13.75
C LYS A 50 -1.52 -8.30 13.56
N GLU A 51 -2.33 -7.61 12.76
CA GLU A 51 -3.68 -8.05 12.43
C GLU A 51 -3.68 -9.40 11.72
N SER A 52 -2.79 -9.56 10.74
CA SER A 52 -2.61 -10.82 10.01
C SER A 52 -2.16 -11.96 10.92
N LEU A 53 -1.25 -11.69 11.86
CA LEU A 53 -0.83 -12.67 12.85
C LEU A 53 -2.00 -13.14 13.71
N LYS A 54 -2.85 -12.22 14.18
CA LYS A 54 -4.04 -12.55 14.97
C LYS A 54 -4.99 -13.46 14.20
N ILE A 55 -5.17 -13.22 12.90
CA ILE A 55 -5.97 -14.11 12.03
C ILE A 55 -5.34 -15.50 11.95
N LEU A 56 -4.04 -15.60 11.71
CA LEU A 56 -3.34 -16.90 11.65
C LEU A 56 -3.44 -17.65 13.00
N GLU A 57 -3.31 -16.94 14.12
CA GLU A 57 -3.38 -17.52 15.46
C GLU A 57 -4.77 -18.06 15.84
N THR A 58 -5.82 -17.35 15.41
CA THR A 58 -7.21 -17.70 15.72
C THR A 58 -7.80 -18.70 14.72
N LYS A 59 -7.49 -18.56 13.44
CA LYS A 59 -8.11 -19.35 12.36
C LYS A 59 -7.29 -20.57 11.96
N CYS A 60 -5.97 -20.46 11.94
CA CYS A 60 -5.09 -21.52 11.42
C CYS A 60 -4.42 -22.34 12.53
N ASN A 61 -3.97 -21.68 13.59
CA ASN A 61 -3.19 -22.34 14.64
C ASN A 61 -4.01 -23.32 15.50
N SER A 62 -5.34 -23.20 15.54
CA SER A 62 -6.21 -24.19 16.21
C SER A 62 -5.97 -25.61 15.68
N CYS A 63 -5.89 -25.76 14.36
CA CYS A 63 -5.56 -27.01 13.69
C CYS A 63 -4.06 -27.32 13.76
N HIS A 64 -3.17 -26.34 13.53
CA HIS A 64 -1.72 -26.62 13.56
C HIS A 64 -1.25 -27.10 14.93
N ARG A 65 -1.79 -26.56 16.04
CA ARG A 65 -1.47 -27.04 17.39
C ARG A 65 -1.79 -28.52 17.59
N LYS A 66 -2.84 -29.04 16.93
CA LYS A 66 -3.30 -30.43 17.08
C LYS A 66 -2.66 -31.38 16.05
N GLN A 67 -2.58 -30.96 14.78
CA GLN A 67 -2.29 -31.86 13.66
C GLN A 67 -0.93 -31.61 12.99
N ASN A 68 -0.34 -30.41 13.14
CA ASN A 68 0.98 -30.11 12.58
C ASN A 68 1.70 -29.01 13.38
N PRO A 69 2.24 -29.33 14.57
CA PRO A 69 2.81 -28.34 15.48
C PRO A 69 3.99 -27.54 14.89
N PHE A 70 4.73 -28.12 13.94
CA PHE A 70 5.83 -27.46 13.23
C PHE A 70 5.37 -26.31 12.30
N MET A 71 4.06 -26.22 12.05
CA MET A 71 3.43 -25.19 11.23
C MET A 71 2.65 -24.15 12.03
N VAL A 72 2.81 -24.10 13.35
CA VAL A 72 2.25 -23.00 14.17
C VAL A 72 2.89 -21.67 13.77
N PHE A 73 2.07 -20.72 13.38
CA PHE A 73 2.49 -19.36 13.04
C PHE A 73 2.70 -18.51 14.30
N LYS A 74 3.76 -17.72 14.30
CA LYS A 74 4.18 -16.78 15.34
C LYS A 74 4.74 -15.54 14.64
N GLY A 75 4.75 -14.39 15.30
CA GLY A 75 5.28 -13.15 14.70
C GLY A 75 6.70 -13.30 14.10
N LYS A 76 7.57 -14.08 14.76
CA LYS A 76 8.95 -14.33 14.30
C LYS A 76 9.07 -15.25 13.07
N ASN A 77 8.04 -16.01 12.72
CA ASN A 77 8.10 -17.01 11.63
C ASN A 77 7.06 -16.80 10.51
N MET A 78 6.08 -15.92 10.69
CA MET A 78 4.99 -15.75 9.72
C MET A 78 5.51 -15.29 8.35
N SER A 79 6.44 -14.33 8.31
CA SER A 79 7.08 -13.84 7.08
C SER A 79 7.84 -14.97 6.37
N LYS A 80 8.63 -15.76 7.11
CA LYS A 80 9.35 -16.93 6.55
C LYS A 80 8.42 -18.02 6.00
N LYS A 81 7.15 -18.04 6.41
CA LYS A 81 6.13 -18.98 5.96
C LYS A 81 5.11 -18.33 5.00
N ALA A 82 5.29 -17.08 4.60
CA ALA A 82 4.33 -16.30 3.79
C ALA A 82 3.96 -17.03 2.49
N ALA A 83 4.93 -17.53 1.72
CA ALA A 83 4.67 -18.29 0.50
C ALA A 83 3.80 -19.55 0.74
N LYS A 84 4.03 -20.26 1.85
CA LYS A 84 3.22 -21.42 2.24
C LYS A 84 1.81 -21.00 2.65
N ILE A 85 1.66 -19.91 3.40
CA ILE A 85 0.35 -19.36 3.78
C ILE A 85 -0.44 -19.01 2.52
N TYR A 86 0.18 -18.28 1.58
CA TYR A 86 -0.44 -17.92 0.31
C TYR A 86 -0.95 -19.15 -0.45
N THR A 87 -0.07 -20.13 -0.62
CA THR A 87 -0.39 -21.37 -1.32
C THR A 87 -1.56 -22.12 -0.67
N GLN A 88 -1.60 -22.21 0.66
CA GLN A 88 -2.64 -23.00 1.33
C GLN A 88 -3.98 -22.27 1.43
N VAL A 89 -3.98 -20.95 1.62
CA VAL A 89 -5.20 -20.15 1.81
C VAL A 89 -5.81 -19.69 0.48
N PHE A 90 -5.00 -19.25 -0.47
CA PHE A 90 -5.48 -18.57 -1.69
C PHE A 90 -5.43 -19.47 -2.92
N VAL A 91 -4.41 -20.31 -3.06
CA VAL A 91 -4.26 -21.18 -4.23
C VAL A 91 -4.99 -22.50 -4.03
N LYS A 92 -4.67 -23.21 -2.95
CA LYS A 92 -5.22 -24.55 -2.68
C LYS A 92 -6.53 -24.49 -1.90
N GLN A 93 -6.81 -23.38 -1.22
CA GLN A 93 -8.00 -23.18 -0.39
C GLN A 93 -8.21 -24.32 0.64
N ARG A 94 -7.12 -24.86 1.19
CA ARG A 94 -7.13 -25.95 2.19
C ARG A 94 -7.04 -25.44 3.63
N MET A 95 -6.95 -24.12 3.79
CA MET A 95 -6.86 -23.44 5.07
C MET A 95 -7.84 -22.26 5.12
N PRO A 96 -8.56 -22.07 6.24
CA PRO A 96 -8.52 -22.88 7.47
C PRO A 96 -9.13 -24.28 7.28
N LYS A 97 -8.79 -25.23 8.16
CA LYS A 97 -9.23 -26.63 8.03
C LYS A 97 -10.57 -26.85 8.75
N GLY A 98 -11.48 -27.56 8.08
CA GLY A 98 -12.82 -27.86 8.57
C GLY A 98 -13.83 -26.76 8.23
N ASP A 99 -15.11 -27.01 8.53
CA ASP A 99 -16.21 -26.11 8.13
C ASP A 99 -16.62 -25.10 9.22
N GLU A 100 -16.20 -25.33 10.46
CA GLU A 100 -16.56 -24.48 11.60
C GLU A 100 -15.77 -23.17 11.63
N ILE A 101 -14.46 -23.23 11.32
CA ILE A 101 -13.57 -22.08 11.39
C ILE A 101 -13.33 -21.56 9.99
N LYS A 102 -13.98 -20.45 9.64
CA LYS A 102 -13.81 -19.79 8.34
C LYS A 102 -13.19 -18.40 8.47
N LEU A 103 -12.51 -17.99 7.41
CA LEU A 103 -12.13 -16.60 7.21
C LEU A 103 -13.34 -15.81 6.74
N THR A 104 -13.60 -14.68 7.37
CA THR A 104 -14.50 -13.66 6.83
C THR A 104 -13.86 -12.96 5.63
N SER A 105 -14.66 -12.29 4.79
CA SER A 105 -14.14 -11.52 3.65
C SER A 105 -13.10 -10.46 4.07
N LYS A 106 -13.32 -9.84 5.25
CA LYS A 106 -12.37 -8.88 5.83
C LYS A 106 -11.04 -9.55 6.18
N GLU A 107 -11.08 -10.69 6.87
CA GLU A 107 -9.86 -11.43 7.25
C GLU A 107 -9.10 -11.94 6.02
N TYR A 108 -9.82 -12.37 4.99
CA TYR A 108 -9.25 -12.78 3.71
C TYR A 108 -8.51 -11.61 3.04
N ALA A 109 -9.15 -10.44 2.98
CA ALA A 109 -8.54 -9.23 2.43
C ALA A 109 -7.33 -8.76 3.25
N THR A 110 -7.40 -8.79 4.59
CA THR A 110 -6.29 -8.45 5.48
C THR A 110 -5.09 -9.36 5.24
N LEU A 111 -5.29 -10.68 5.20
CA LEU A 111 -4.20 -11.64 4.92
C LEU A 111 -3.60 -11.42 3.53
N LYS A 112 -4.44 -11.20 2.50
CA LYS A 112 -3.96 -10.96 1.13
C LYS A 112 -3.12 -9.68 1.06
N LYS A 113 -3.60 -8.61 1.69
CA LYS A 113 -2.90 -7.32 1.74
C LYS A 113 -1.54 -7.46 2.43
N TRP A 114 -1.47 -8.16 3.57
CA TRP A 114 -0.19 -8.42 4.23
C TRP A 114 0.75 -9.25 3.37
N LEU A 115 0.28 -10.35 2.76
CA LEU A 115 1.11 -11.19 1.91
C LEU A 115 1.69 -10.43 0.71
N ASN A 116 0.95 -9.46 0.16
CA ASN A 116 1.46 -8.57 -0.88
C ASN A 116 2.66 -7.72 -0.43
N THR A 117 2.76 -7.40 0.87
CA THR A 117 3.92 -6.68 1.43
C THR A 117 5.15 -7.57 1.64
N GLU A 118 4.97 -8.90 1.58
CA GLU A 118 6.05 -9.87 1.81
C GLU A 118 6.81 -10.26 0.53
N ASN A 119 6.49 -9.64 -0.63
CA ASN A 119 7.13 -9.86 -1.94
C ASN A 119 7.27 -11.34 -2.31
N ILE A 120 6.19 -12.11 -2.13
CA ILE A 120 6.15 -13.56 -2.38
C ILE A 120 5.74 -13.93 -3.82
N TYR A 121 5.62 -12.95 -4.72
CA TYR A 121 5.32 -13.12 -6.14
C TYR A 121 6.15 -12.16 -6.99
#